data_AF-A0A7V7RPA5-F1
#
_entry.id   AF-A0A7V7RPA5-F1
#
_cell.length_a   1.000
_cell.length_b   1.000
_cell.length_c   1.000
_cell.angle_alpha   90.00
_cell.angle_beta   90.00
_cell.angle_gamma   90.00
#
_symmetry.space_group_name_H-M   'P 1'
#
loop_
_entity.id
_entity.type
_entity.pdbx_description
1 polymer ?
#
loop_
_entity_poly.entity_id
_entity_poly.type
_entity_poly.pdbx_seq_one_letter_code
_entity_poly.pdbx_strand_id
1 'polypeptide(L)'
;MPTVESVDAWIRFNVLDSQAWTSSERKYVAFVQANRTLSRSYSEAALTDELIAYQAIWELQGLDPALKYQKQGVKSVSDGSDRIDYNPRDVIAPDVRMILGTPLYEIEEEEESSPPLFGGTLL
;
A
#
# COMPACT_ATOMS: atom_id res chain seq x y z
N MET A 1 -7.59 -16.21 -12.50
CA MET A 1 -6.64 -15.09 -12.63
C MET A 1 -7.49 -13.83 -12.73
N PRO A 2 -7.25 -12.82 -11.88
CA PRO A 2 -8.08 -11.63 -11.84
C PRO A 2 -8.08 -10.88 -13.18
N THR A 3 -9.20 -10.29 -13.53
CA THR A 3 -9.33 -9.36 -14.67
C THR A 3 -9.86 -8.02 -14.17
N VAL A 4 -9.79 -6.99 -15.02
CA VAL A 4 -10.32 -5.67 -14.65
C VAL A 4 -11.83 -5.74 -14.41
N GLU A 5 -12.54 -6.55 -15.19
CA GLU A 5 -14.00 -6.73 -15.07
C GLU A 5 -14.39 -7.51 -13.81
N SER A 6 -13.64 -8.56 -13.44
CA SER A 6 -13.90 -9.30 -12.20
C SER A 6 -13.64 -8.43 -10.97
N VAL A 7 -12.57 -7.63 -11.00
CA VAL A 7 -12.24 -6.65 -9.96
C VAL A 7 -13.29 -5.54 -9.88
N ASP A 8 -13.75 -4.98 -11.01
CA ASP A 8 -14.80 -3.97 -11.03
C ASP A 8 -16.13 -4.51 -10.47
N ALA A 9 -16.49 -5.75 -10.81
CA ALA A 9 -17.66 -6.41 -10.24
C ALA A 9 -17.49 -6.58 -8.72
N TRP A 10 -16.34 -7.09 -8.28
CA TRP A 10 -16.07 -7.31 -6.87
C TRP A 10 -16.14 -6.00 -6.06
N ILE A 11 -15.53 -4.92 -6.54
CA ILE A 11 -15.54 -3.60 -5.90
C ILE A 11 -16.98 -3.11 -5.71
N ARG A 12 -17.83 -3.21 -6.74
CA ARG A 12 -19.22 -2.74 -6.68
C ARG A 12 -20.06 -3.47 -5.62
N PHE A 13 -19.76 -4.73 -5.34
CA PHE A 13 -20.52 -5.53 -4.38
C PHE A 13 -19.97 -5.48 -2.96
N ASN A 14 -18.66 -5.20 -2.79
CA ASN A 14 -17.99 -5.40 -1.50
C ASN A 14 -17.37 -4.12 -0.92
N VAL A 15 -17.21 -3.05 -1.72
CA VAL A 15 -16.54 -1.81 -1.26
C VAL A 15 -17.54 -0.67 -1.17
N LEU A 16 -17.67 -0.09 0.03
CA LEU A 16 -18.52 1.08 0.28
C LEU A 16 -17.91 2.38 -0.30
N ASP A 17 -16.62 2.62 -0.08
CA ASP A 17 -15.88 3.78 -0.63
C ASP A 17 -15.24 3.43 -1.98
N SER A 18 -16.08 3.21 -3.00
CA SER A 18 -15.62 2.90 -4.34
C SER A 18 -15.39 4.14 -5.21
N GLN A 19 -15.49 5.36 -4.64
CA GLN A 19 -15.50 6.60 -5.42
C GLN A 19 -14.23 6.75 -6.27
N ALA A 20 -13.05 6.53 -5.67
CA ALA A 20 -11.77 6.60 -6.36
C ALA A 20 -11.67 5.65 -7.56
N TRP A 21 -12.31 4.48 -7.46
CA TRP A 21 -12.42 3.55 -8.58
C TRP A 21 -13.41 4.03 -9.62
N THR A 22 -14.65 4.35 -9.21
CA THR A 22 -15.75 4.70 -10.11
C THR A 22 -15.46 5.97 -10.92
N SER A 23 -14.80 6.98 -10.34
CA SER A 23 -14.49 8.25 -11.01
C SER A 23 -13.22 8.22 -11.86
N SER A 24 -12.44 7.13 -11.83
CA SER A 24 -11.15 7.07 -12.52
C SER A 24 -11.27 6.59 -13.96
N GLU A 25 -10.60 7.31 -14.87
CA GLU A 25 -10.38 6.87 -16.26
C GLU A 25 -9.20 5.88 -16.36
N ARG A 26 -8.40 5.73 -15.31
CA ARG A 26 -7.14 4.97 -15.29
C ARG A 26 -7.25 3.62 -14.58
N LYS A 27 -8.44 3.02 -14.52
CA LYS A 27 -8.70 1.72 -13.86
C LYS A 27 -7.75 0.60 -14.32
N TYR A 28 -7.53 0.50 -15.63
CA TYR A 28 -6.63 -0.50 -16.20
C TYR A 28 -5.18 -0.33 -15.70
N VAL A 29 -4.70 0.91 -15.65
CA VAL A 29 -3.34 1.22 -15.16
C VAL A 29 -3.21 0.86 -13.69
N ALA A 30 -4.20 1.24 -12.86
CA ALA A 30 -4.22 0.91 -11.45
C ALA A 30 -4.24 -0.61 -11.21
N PHE A 31 -5.02 -1.36 -12.00
CA PHE A 31 -5.03 -2.82 -11.94
C PHE A 31 -3.65 -3.42 -12.26
N VAL A 32 -3.00 -2.98 -13.35
CA VAL A 32 -1.68 -3.49 -13.74
C VAL A 32 -0.62 -3.15 -12.69
N GLN A 33 -0.66 -1.93 -12.15
CA GLN A 33 0.24 -1.51 -11.07
C GLN A 33 0.02 -2.34 -9.81
N ALA A 34 -1.23 -2.48 -9.35
CA ALA A 34 -1.58 -3.31 -8.20
C ALA A 34 -1.10 -4.75 -8.38
N ASN A 35 -1.37 -5.36 -9.53
CA ASN A 35 -0.94 -6.73 -9.81
C ASN A 35 0.59 -6.87 -9.76
N ARG A 36 1.34 -5.92 -10.31
CA ARG A 36 2.80 -5.91 -10.29
C ARG A 36 3.35 -5.72 -8.87
N THR A 37 2.79 -4.77 -8.12
CA THR A 37 3.19 -4.48 -6.74
C THR A 37 2.98 -5.70 -5.85
N LEU A 38 1.78 -6.30 -5.89
CA LEU A 38 1.47 -7.48 -5.08
C LEU A 38 2.29 -8.70 -5.49
N SER A 39 2.49 -8.95 -6.78
CA SER A 39 3.34 -10.06 -7.24
C SER A 39 4.78 -9.92 -6.76
N ARG A 40 5.28 -8.68 -6.59
CA ARG A 40 6.62 -8.43 -6.08
C ARG A 40 6.68 -8.57 -4.56
N SER A 41 5.70 -8.02 -3.86
CA SER A 41 5.69 -7.97 -2.39
C SER A 41 5.19 -9.24 -1.72
N TYR A 42 4.45 -10.08 -2.44
CA TYR A 42 3.89 -11.35 -1.99
C TYR A 42 3.98 -12.40 -3.12
N SER A 43 5.20 -12.78 -3.49
CA SER A 43 5.46 -13.69 -4.62
C SER A 43 4.82 -15.08 -4.45
N GLU A 44 4.62 -15.52 -3.22
CA GLU A 44 4.06 -16.84 -2.88
C GLU A 44 2.53 -16.83 -2.70
N ALA A 45 1.91 -15.66 -2.60
CA ALA A 45 0.48 -15.54 -2.36
C ALA A 45 -0.34 -15.62 -3.66
N ALA A 46 -1.47 -16.33 -3.60
CA ALA A 46 -2.42 -16.34 -4.72
C ALA A 46 -3.17 -15.00 -4.79
N LEU A 47 -2.97 -14.26 -5.89
CA LEU A 47 -3.65 -12.98 -6.11
C LEU A 47 -5.13 -13.19 -6.43
N THR A 48 -6.00 -12.82 -5.49
CA THR A 48 -7.46 -12.84 -5.62
C THR A 48 -7.99 -11.49 -6.13
N ASP A 49 -9.23 -11.49 -6.63
CA ASP A 49 -9.92 -10.25 -7.06
C ASP A 49 -10.02 -9.24 -5.91
N GLU A 50 -10.21 -9.71 -4.68
CA GLU A 50 -10.25 -8.91 -3.46
C GLU A 50 -8.92 -8.17 -3.19
N LEU A 51 -7.80 -8.89 -3.21
CA LEU A 51 -6.49 -8.29 -2.94
C LEU A 51 -6.13 -7.23 -3.98
N ILE A 52 -6.39 -7.53 -5.25
CA ILE A 52 -6.16 -6.57 -6.33
C ILE A 52 -7.13 -5.40 -6.25
N ALA A 53 -8.38 -5.60 -5.85
CA ALA A 53 -9.35 -4.53 -5.66
C ALA A 53 -8.87 -3.52 -4.61
N TYR A 54 -8.47 -4.00 -3.42
CA TYR A 54 -7.96 -3.13 -2.35
C TYR A 54 -6.70 -2.38 -2.79
N GLN A 55 -5.73 -3.08 -3.38
CA GLN A 55 -4.51 -2.42 -3.85
C GLN A 55 -4.79 -1.44 -4.99
N ALA A 56 -5.66 -1.75 -5.95
CA ALA A 56 -5.94 -0.87 -7.08
C ALA A 56 -6.66 0.41 -6.63
N ILE A 57 -7.58 0.32 -5.66
CA ILE A 57 -8.19 1.50 -5.03
C ILE A 57 -7.12 2.31 -4.30
N TRP A 58 -6.21 1.65 -3.60
CA TRP A 58 -5.08 2.31 -2.95
C TRP A 58 -4.21 3.06 -3.98
N GLU A 59 -3.82 2.45 -5.10
CA GLU A 59 -3.05 3.16 -6.14
C GLU A 59 -3.80 4.40 -6.67
N LEU A 60 -5.10 4.28 -6.92
CA LEU A 60 -5.93 5.39 -7.40
C LEU A 60 -6.08 6.53 -6.38
N GLN A 61 -6.20 6.21 -5.09
CA GLN A 61 -6.22 7.22 -4.03
C GLN A 61 -4.86 7.93 -3.89
N GLY A 62 -3.76 7.25 -4.22
CA GLY A 62 -2.41 7.80 -4.17
C GLY A 62 -2.07 8.75 -5.33
N LEU A 63 -2.84 8.71 -6.42
CA LEU A 63 -2.71 9.60 -7.58
C LEU A 63 -3.13 11.05 -7.26
N ASP A 64 -3.97 11.26 -6.24
CA ASP A 64 -4.35 12.59 -5.77
C ASP A 64 -3.42 13.04 -4.62
N PRO A 65 -2.58 14.07 -4.83
CA PRO A 65 -1.69 14.59 -3.80
C PRO A 65 -2.41 15.06 -2.53
N ALA A 66 -3.67 15.49 -2.62
CA ALA A 66 -4.45 15.95 -1.47
C ALA A 66 -4.92 14.77 -0.60
N LEU A 67 -5.40 13.68 -1.22
CA LEU A 67 -5.82 12.47 -0.51
C LEU A 67 -4.65 11.64 0.02
N LYS A 68 -3.49 11.72 -0.63
CA LYS A 68 -2.23 11.09 -0.21
C LYS A 68 -1.82 11.47 1.22
N TYR A 69 -2.21 12.65 1.69
CA TYR A 69 -1.87 13.16 3.03
C TYR A 69 -3.07 13.30 3.98
N GLN A 70 -4.30 13.08 3.52
CA GLN A 70 -5.51 13.34 4.31
C GLN A 70 -6.04 12.11 5.06
N LYS A 71 -5.75 10.87 4.60
CA LYS A 71 -6.27 9.64 5.23
C LYS A 71 -5.42 9.10 6.40
N GLN A 72 -4.25 9.67 6.71
CA GLN A 72 -3.53 9.40 7.96
C GLN A 72 -3.71 10.61 8.89
N GLY A 73 -4.40 10.39 10.01
CA GLY A 73 -4.98 11.44 10.83
C GLY A 73 -4.02 12.57 11.21
N VAL A 74 -4.28 13.76 10.68
CA VAL A 74 -3.73 15.02 11.20
C VAL A 74 -4.37 15.26 12.58
N LYS A 75 -3.73 14.71 13.62
CA LYS A 75 -3.98 15.02 15.03
C LYS A 75 -2.76 15.74 15.61
N SER A 76 -2.51 16.96 15.14
CA SER A 76 -2.02 18.08 15.95
C SER A 76 -1.57 19.19 15.02
N VAL A 77 -2.30 20.29 15.01
CA VAL A 77 -1.80 21.58 14.53
C VAL A 77 -1.02 22.16 15.72
N SER A 78 0.31 22.08 15.70
CA SER A 78 1.12 22.96 16.55
C SER A 78 1.13 24.34 15.89
N ASP A 79 0.52 25.30 16.57
CA ASP A 79 0.51 26.72 16.18
C ASP A 79 1.92 27.30 16.41
N GLY A 80 2.82 27.01 15.47
CA GLY A 80 4.25 27.23 15.66
C GLY A 80 5.05 27.36 14.38
N SER A 81 4.56 28.03 13.34
CA SER A 81 5.34 28.29 12.10
C SER A 81 5.95 27.05 11.42
N ASP A 82 5.31 25.88 11.63
CA ASP A 82 5.91 24.56 11.46
C ASP A 82 5.75 24.01 10.04
N ARG A 83 6.88 23.60 9.46
CA ARG A 83 6.94 22.73 8.29
C ARG A 83 6.11 21.47 8.59
N ILE A 84 5.12 21.19 7.74
CA ILE A 84 4.38 19.94 7.80
C ILE A 84 5.25 18.88 7.12
N ASP A 85 5.95 18.07 7.92
CA ASP A 85 6.66 16.90 7.41
C ASP A 85 5.68 15.74 7.30
N TYR A 86 5.50 15.25 6.08
CA TYR A 86 4.60 14.14 5.78
C TYR A 86 5.37 12.83 5.78
N ASN A 87 4.85 11.81 6.49
CA ASN A 87 5.40 10.47 6.40
C ASN A 87 5.19 9.89 4.98
N PRO A 88 6.16 9.10 4.47
CA PRO A 88 5.98 8.41 3.20
C PRO A 88 4.82 7.43 3.31
N ARG A 89 3.98 7.41 2.29
CA ARG A 89 2.85 6.48 2.18
C ARG A 89 3.36 5.07 1.93
N ASP A 90 2.76 4.10 2.60
CA ASP A 90 3.03 2.68 2.34
C ASP A 90 2.72 2.28 0.89
N VAL A 91 3.61 1.46 0.35
CA VAL A 91 3.47 0.89 -1.01
C VAL A 91 2.27 -0.04 -1.10
N ILE A 92 1.92 -0.70 0.00
CA ILE A 92 0.85 -1.71 0.06
C ILE A 92 -0.34 -1.16 0.85
N ALA A 93 -1.55 -1.45 0.35
CA ALA A 93 -2.79 -1.10 1.01
C ALA A 93 -2.86 -1.71 2.43
N PRO A 94 -3.34 -0.95 3.44
CA PRO A 94 -3.51 -1.48 4.79
C PRO A 94 -4.39 -2.74 4.84
N ASP A 95 -5.47 -2.78 4.05
CA ASP A 95 -6.37 -3.94 3.99
C ASP A 95 -5.66 -5.20 3.46
N VAL A 96 -4.77 -5.02 2.48
CA VAL A 96 -3.94 -6.12 1.97
C VAL A 96 -2.96 -6.60 3.03
N ARG A 97 -2.33 -5.67 3.78
CA ARG A 97 -1.45 -6.02 4.90
C ARG A 97 -2.21 -6.77 6.01
N MET A 98 -3.47 -6.43 6.25
CA MET A 98 -4.29 -7.15 7.24
C MET A 98 -4.60 -8.59 6.80
N ILE A 99 -4.71 -8.85 5.49
CA ILE A 99 -5.01 -10.18 4.95
C ILE A 99 -3.75 -11.03 4.80
N LEU A 100 -2.67 -10.46 4.24
CA LEU A 100 -1.45 -11.19 3.87
C LEU A 100 -0.31 -11.04 4.87
N GLY A 101 -0.40 -10.07 5.80
CA GLY A 101 0.66 -9.77 6.75
C GLY A 101 1.78 -8.92 6.17
N THR A 102 2.96 -9.00 6.80
CA THR A 102 4.14 -8.21 6.45
C THR A 102 4.64 -8.57 5.05
N PRO A 103 4.95 -7.58 4.19
CA PRO A 103 5.48 -7.84 2.86
C PRO A 103 6.92 -8.31 2.86
N LEU A 104 7.31 -9.00 1.78
CA LEU A 104 8.65 -9.60 1.62
C LEU A 104 9.80 -8.61 1.83
N TYR A 105 9.69 -7.39 1.30
CA TYR A 105 10.78 -6.40 1.41
C TYR A 105 11.01 -5.91 2.85
N GLU A 106 9.98 -5.88 3.69
CA GLU A 106 10.12 -5.51 5.12
C GLU A 106 10.80 -6.64 5.90
N ILE A 107 10.55 -7.91 5.51
CA ILE A 107 11.22 -9.07 6.10
C ILE A 107 12.71 -9.07 5.72
N GLU A 108 13.02 -8.79 4.45
CA GLU A 108 14.40 -8.67 3.97
C GLU A 108 15.16 -7.52 4.67
N GLU A 109 14.51 -6.36 4.87
CA GLU A 109 15.10 -5.24 5.61
C GLU A 109 15.36 -5.55 7.09
N GLU A 110 14.48 -6.33 7.74
CA GLU A 110 14.69 -6.80 9.12
C GLU A 110 15.88 -7.77 9.21
N GLU A 111 16.06 -8.66 8.22
CA GLU A 111 17.19 -9.60 8.16
C GLU A 111 18.53 -8.91 7.83
N GLU A 112 18.50 -7.81 7.05
CA GLU A 112 19.69 -7.00 6.75
C GLU A 112 20.10 -6.07 7.90
N SER A 113 19.28 -5.94 8.95
CA SER A 113 19.67 -5.22 10.16
C SER A 113 20.78 -5.99 10.90
N SER A 114 22.01 -5.63 10.56
CA SER A 114 23.26 -6.28 10.95
C SER A 114 23.30 -6.74 12.42
N PRO A 115 23.84 -7.95 12.74
CA PRO A 115 24.09 -8.35 14.11
C PRO A 115 25.03 -7.34 14.80
N PRO A 116 24.89 -7.12 16.12
CA PRO A 116 25.74 -6.16 16.82
C PRO A 116 27.21 -6.53 16.62
N LEU A 117 27.97 -5.63 15.99
CA LEU A 117 29.42 -5.72 15.85
C LEU A 117 30.03 -5.59 17.26
N PHE A 118 30.23 -6.72 17.94
CA PHE A 118 31.03 -6.76 19.15
C PHE A 118 32.50 -6.50 18.77
N GLY A 119 32.96 -5.27 18.98
CA GLY A 119 34.38 -4.92 18.89
C GLY A 119 35.17 -5.71 19.92
N GLY A 120 35.98 -6.66 19.45
CA GLY A 120 36.88 -7.43 20.31
C GLY A 120 37.99 -6.55 20.88
N THR A 121 38.23 -6.66 22.18
CA THR A 121 39.39 -6.05 22.84
C THR A 121 40.65 -6.83 22.45
N LEU A 122 41.63 -6.16 21.83
CA LEU A 122 42.96 -6.74 21.64
C LEU A 122 43.67 -6.79 23.01
N LEU A 123 44.00 -8.01 23.46
CA LEU A 123 44.86 -8.28 24.61
C LEU A 123 46.33 -7.99 24.29
#